data_AF-A0A437GZH5-F1
#
_entry.id   AF-A0A437GZH5-F1
#
_cell.length_a   1.000
_cell.length_b   1.000
_cell.length_c   1.000
_cell.angle_alpha   90.00
_cell.angle_beta   90.00
_cell.angle_gamma   90.00
#
_symmetry.space_group_name_H-M   'P 1'
#
loop_
_entity.id
_entity.type
_entity.pdbx_description
1 polymer ?
#
loop_
_entity_poly.entity_id
_entity_poly.type
_entity_poly.pdbx_seq_one_letter_code
_entity_poly.pdbx_strand_id
1 'polypeptide(L)'
;MELYKIDVRRGDRTCTAFVVAPGEERASEVITEIEIIMNRENDGFTLERVDETLLDDRRTGLDALLETAPVGMASYCEGVGWIAHALPAPKLNFYRIEEVHGDEYFVVAPSGDVAAAVYCERCGLTEGEARLFRIHDGMDGLKTEALRGLPALLEFGPVGLIERRKGGWSMKG
;
A
#
# COMPACT_ATOMS: atom_id res chain seq x y z
N MET A 1 -5.85 -9.95 -16.47
CA MET A 1 -5.26 -10.48 -15.22
C MET A 1 -6.37 -10.85 -14.27
N GLU A 2 -6.04 -11.50 -13.15
CA GLU A 2 -6.94 -11.81 -12.04
C GLU A 2 -6.35 -11.22 -10.75
N LEU A 3 -7.21 -10.94 -9.76
CA LEU A 3 -6.80 -10.44 -8.46
C LEU A 3 -6.91 -11.54 -7.42
N TYR A 4 -5.81 -11.76 -6.70
CA TYR A 4 -5.70 -12.75 -5.65
C TYR A 4 -5.49 -12.06 -4.30
N LYS A 5 -6.29 -12.43 -3.30
CA LYS A 5 -6.05 -12.13 -1.90
C LYS A 5 -5.11 -13.18 -1.33
N ILE A 6 -4.10 -12.73 -0.60
CA ILE A 6 -3.10 -13.57 0.05
C ILE A 6 -3.16 -13.30 1.53
N ASP A 7 -3.28 -14.36 2.32
CA ASP A 7 -3.16 -14.29 3.78
C ASP A 7 -1.89 -15.03 4.20
N VAL A 8 -0.85 -14.28 4.57
CA VAL A 8 0.45 -14.80 5.04
C VAL A 8 0.43 -14.96 6.55
N ARG A 9 0.71 -16.17 7.03
CA ARG A 9 0.76 -16.46 8.47
C ARG A 9 2.17 -16.21 9.01
N ARG A 10 2.26 -15.47 10.10
CA ARG A 10 3.49 -15.04 10.76
C ARG A 10 3.36 -15.31 12.26
N GLY A 11 3.59 -16.54 12.71
CA GLY A 11 3.47 -16.88 14.14
C GLY A 11 2.09 -16.54 14.71
N ASP A 12 1.99 -15.44 15.47
CA ASP A 12 0.76 -14.98 16.13
C ASP A 12 -0.11 -14.04 15.29
N ARG A 13 0.32 -13.61 14.10
CA ARG A 13 -0.42 -12.68 13.24
C ARG A 13 -0.61 -13.19 11.81
N THR A 14 -1.65 -12.72 11.15
CA THR A 14 -1.90 -12.93 9.71
C THR A 14 -1.84 -11.59 9.00
N CYS A 15 -1.06 -11.51 7.92
CA CYS A 15 -0.95 -10.34 7.07
C CYS A 15 -1.69 -10.60 5.77
N THR A 16 -2.65 -9.72 5.44
CA THR A 16 -3.38 -9.78 4.18
C THR A 16 -2.71 -8.89 3.14
N ALA A 17 -2.51 -9.42 1.94
CA ALA A 17 -2.01 -8.69 0.78
C ALA A 17 -2.82 -9.05 -0.48
N PHE A 18 -2.60 -8.33 -1.57
CA PHE A 18 -3.23 -8.61 -2.85
C PHE A 18 -2.18 -8.70 -3.96
N VAL A 19 -2.40 -9.61 -4.90
CA VAL A 19 -1.52 -9.86 -6.05
C VAL A 19 -2.35 -9.88 -7.32
N VAL A 20 -1.86 -9.17 -8.34
CA VAL A 20 -2.38 -9.24 -9.70
C VAL A 20 -1.51 -10.19 -10.49
N ALA A 21 -2.13 -11.22 -11.09
CA ALA A 21 -1.43 -12.24 -11.86
C ALA A 21 -2.36 -12.84 -12.93
N PRO A 22 -1.82 -13.48 -13.98
CA PRO A 22 -2.64 -14.18 -14.97
C PRO A 22 -3.25 -15.50 -14.48
N GLY A 23 -2.84 -16.00 -13.31
CA GLY A 23 -3.30 -17.25 -12.73
C GLY A 23 -2.68 -17.52 -11.36
N GLU A 24 -3.23 -18.50 -10.65
CA GLU A 24 -2.87 -18.85 -9.26
C GLU A 24 -1.39 -19.25 -9.12
N GLU A 25 -0.87 -20.05 -10.05
CA GLU A 25 0.54 -20.49 -10.06
C GLU A 25 1.47 -19.28 -10.08
N ARG A 26 1.21 -18.32 -10.98
CA ARG A 26 2.02 -17.11 -11.09
C ARG A 26 1.87 -16.20 -9.87
N ALA A 27 0.68 -16.12 -9.27
CA ALA A 27 0.48 -15.38 -8.03
C ALA A 27 1.27 -16.01 -6.87
N SER A 28 1.32 -17.33 -6.80
CA SER A 28 2.11 -18.09 -5.81
C SER A 28 3.62 -17.86 -5.98
N GLU A 29 4.12 -17.78 -7.22
CA GLU A 29 5.52 -17.46 -7.48
C GLU A 29 5.89 -16.05 -6.99
N VAL A 30 5.03 -15.05 -7.27
CA VAL A 30 5.25 -13.65 -6.83
C VAL A 30 5.38 -13.56 -5.32
N ILE A 31 4.45 -14.17 -4.57
CA ILE A 31 4.54 -14.12 -3.10
C ILE A 31 5.76 -14.88 -2.59
N THR A 32 6.12 -16.01 -3.19
CA THR A 32 7.32 -16.77 -2.81
C THR A 32 8.59 -15.95 -3.01
N GLU A 33 8.72 -15.26 -4.14
CA GLU A 33 9.84 -14.35 -4.40
C GLU A 33 9.90 -13.22 -3.37
N ILE A 34 8.75 -12.59 -3.05
CA ILE A 34 8.67 -11.53 -2.05
C ILE A 34 9.05 -12.05 -0.67
N GLU A 35 8.57 -13.21 -0.26
CA GLU A 35 8.90 -13.84 1.01
C GLU A 35 10.41 -14.12 1.14
N ILE A 36 11.04 -14.61 0.06
CA ILE A 36 12.49 -14.80 -0.01
C ILE A 36 13.24 -13.47 0.16
N ILE A 37 12.81 -12.42 -0.55
CA ILE A 37 13.42 -11.09 -0.47
C ILE A 37 13.23 -10.47 0.93
N MET A 38 12.07 -10.70 1.54
CA MET A 38 11.76 -10.23 2.89
C MET A 38 12.58 -10.95 3.96
N ASN A 39 13.02 -12.19 3.67
CA ASN A 39 13.80 -13.05 4.55
C ASN A 39 13.19 -13.14 5.97
N ARG A 40 11.88 -13.41 6.03
CA ARG A 40 11.13 -13.56 7.28
C ARG A 40 10.51 -14.94 7.36
N GLU A 41 10.44 -15.48 8.57
CA GLU A 41 9.72 -16.72 8.83
C GLU A 41 8.22 -16.53 8.54
N ASN A 42 7.64 -17.42 7.74
CA ASN A 42 6.20 -17.60 7.60
C ASN A 42 5.85 -19.05 7.91
N ASP A 43 4.59 -19.25 8.31
CA ASP A 43 3.99 -20.59 8.48
C ASP A 43 3.19 -21.00 7.23
N GLY A 44 3.57 -20.45 6.08
CA GLY A 44 2.84 -20.53 4.82
C GLY A 44 1.87 -19.37 4.57
N PHE A 45 1.20 -19.44 3.42
CA PHE A 45 0.19 -18.49 2.98
C PHE A 45 -0.98 -19.22 2.32
N THR A 46 -2.15 -18.57 2.29
CA THR A 46 -3.28 -19.01 1.48
C THR A 46 -3.52 -18.02 0.36
N LEU A 47 -4.05 -18.50 -0.76
CA LEU A 47 -4.31 -17.72 -1.96
C LEU A 47 -5.78 -17.91 -2.35
N GLU A 48 -6.49 -16.82 -2.60
CA GLU A 48 -7.92 -16.82 -2.96
C GLU A 48 -8.16 -15.81 -4.09
N ARG A 49 -8.81 -16.22 -5.17
CA ARG A 49 -9.21 -15.31 -6.24
C ARG A 49 -10.40 -14.46 -5.78
N VAL A 50 -10.28 -13.13 -5.87
CA VAL A 50 -11.26 -12.19 -5.29
C VAL A 50 -11.82 -11.15 -6.26
N ASP A 51 -11.32 -11.03 -7.49
CA ASP A 51 -11.81 -10.06 -8.49
C ASP A 51 -13.34 -10.15 -8.75
N GLU A 52 -13.92 -11.34 -8.61
CA GLU A 52 -15.36 -11.57 -8.78
C GLU A 52 -16.17 -11.48 -7.47
N THR A 53 -15.51 -11.52 -6.31
CA THR A 53 -16.18 -11.56 -4.99
C THR A 53 -15.99 -10.30 -4.16
N LEU A 54 -15.23 -9.32 -4.65
CA LEU A 54 -15.10 -8.01 -4.03
C LEU A 54 -16.45 -7.29 -3.94
N LEU A 55 -16.69 -6.66 -2.80
CA LEU A 55 -17.80 -5.74 -2.58
C LEU A 55 -17.73 -4.55 -3.55
N ASP A 56 -18.88 -3.99 -3.93
CA ASP A 56 -18.98 -2.93 -4.94
C ASP A 56 -18.15 -1.68 -4.60
N ASP A 57 -18.05 -1.33 -3.32
CA ASP A 57 -17.23 -0.21 -2.82
C ASP A 57 -15.72 -0.41 -3.07
N ARG A 58 -15.28 -1.66 -3.22
CA ARG A 58 -13.90 -2.05 -3.49
C ARG A 58 -13.64 -2.39 -4.96
N ARG A 59 -14.54 -2.08 -5.88
CA ARG A 59 -14.33 -2.31 -7.32
C ARG A 59 -13.72 -1.12 -8.06
N THR A 60 -13.63 0.05 -7.40
CA THR A 60 -13.05 1.26 -8.01
C THR A 60 -11.63 1.01 -8.54
N GLY A 61 -11.45 1.22 -9.85
CA GLY A 61 -10.16 1.02 -10.52
C GLY A 61 -9.76 -0.43 -10.76
N LEU A 62 -10.59 -1.41 -10.39
CA LEU A 62 -10.27 -2.84 -10.54
C LEU A 62 -10.11 -3.23 -12.02
N ASP A 63 -11.03 -2.82 -12.90
CA ASP A 63 -10.96 -3.21 -14.32
C ASP A 63 -9.68 -2.68 -14.97
N ALA A 64 -9.36 -1.41 -14.74
CA ALA A 64 -8.12 -0.80 -15.22
C ALA A 64 -6.87 -1.52 -14.66
N LEU A 65 -6.89 -1.89 -13.37
CA LEU A 65 -5.83 -2.69 -12.76
C LEU A 65 -5.68 -4.04 -13.48
N LEU A 66 -6.77 -4.77 -13.70
CA LEU A 66 -6.72 -6.10 -14.31
C LEU A 66 -6.34 -6.10 -15.80
N GLU A 67 -6.61 -4.99 -16.50
CA GLU A 67 -6.24 -4.80 -17.90
C GLU A 67 -4.78 -4.37 -18.07
N THR A 68 -4.27 -3.50 -17.18
CA THR A 68 -3.02 -2.76 -17.44
C THR A 68 -1.91 -3.03 -16.44
N ALA A 69 -2.22 -3.54 -15.25
CA ALA A 69 -1.21 -3.72 -14.22
C ALA A 69 -0.21 -4.81 -14.59
N PRO A 70 1.09 -4.60 -14.30
CA PRO A 70 2.06 -5.68 -14.35
C PRO A 70 1.72 -6.74 -13.29
N VAL A 71 2.27 -7.94 -13.50
CA VAL A 71 2.21 -9.00 -12.49
C VAL A 71 2.95 -8.53 -11.24
N GLY A 72 2.29 -8.53 -10.09
CA GLY A 72 2.88 -8.02 -8.86
C GLY A 72 1.88 -7.73 -7.76
N MET A 73 2.34 -7.05 -6.71
CA MET A 73 1.52 -6.67 -5.57
C MET A 73 0.53 -5.56 -5.94
N ALA A 74 -0.60 -5.52 -5.24
CA ALA A 74 -1.58 -4.46 -5.33
C ALA A 74 -2.12 -4.09 -3.95
N SER A 75 -2.65 -2.87 -3.84
CA SER A 75 -3.35 -2.42 -2.64
C SER A 75 -4.54 -1.56 -3.01
N TYR A 76 -5.59 -1.67 -2.23
CA TYR A 76 -6.75 -0.79 -2.33
C TYR A 76 -6.56 0.40 -1.39
N CYS A 77 -6.77 1.61 -1.91
CA CYS A 77 -6.84 2.84 -1.14
C CYS A 77 -8.24 3.43 -1.33
N GLU A 78 -8.93 3.74 -0.23
CA GLU A 78 -10.20 4.44 -0.29
C GLU A 78 -10.04 5.82 -0.96
N GLY A 79 -11.01 6.22 -1.79
CA GLY A 79 -10.94 7.44 -2.61
C GLY A 79 -10.16 7.28 -3.92
N VAL A 80 -9.03 6.55 -3.91
CA VAL A 80 -8.17 6.36 -5.09
C VAL A 80 -8.52 5.09 -5.89
N GLY A 81 -8.88 4.00 -5.22
CA GLY A 81 -9.14 2.69 -5.80
C GLY A 81 -7.94 1.74 -5.73
N TRP A 82 -7.91 0.75 -6.63
CA TRP A 82 -6.82 -0.23 -6.71
C TRP A 82 -5.55 0.33 -7.33
N ILE A 83 -4.42 0.04 -6.69
CA ILE A 83 -3.11 0.54 -7.07
C ILE A 83 -2.16 -0.65 -7.23
N ALA A 84 -1.56 -0.77 -8.41
CA ALA A 84 -0.47 -1.72 -8.66
C ALA A 84 0.85 -1.21 -8.07
N HIS A 85 1.63 -2.10 -7.47
CA HIS A 85 2.98 -1.76 -7.03
C HIS A 85 3.90 -1.90 -8.24
N ALA A 86 4.52 -0.80 -8.68
CA ALA A 86 5.17 -0.70 -9.99
C ALA A 86 6.45 -1.55 -10.18
N LEU A 87 6.90 -2.27 -9.15
CA LEU A 87 8.03 -3.21 -9.15
C LEU A 87 7.71 -4.30 -8.12
N PRO A 88 8.44 -5.42 -8.04
CA PRO A 88 8.52 -6.18 -6.80
C PRO A 88 9.18 -5.29 -5.74
N ALA A 89 8.41 -4.31 -5.23
CA ALA A 89 8.68 -3.57 -4.04
C ALA A 89 8.14 -4.48 -2.93
N PRO A 90 9.00 -5.27 -2.28
CA PRO A 90 8.56 -6.21 -1.24
C PRO A 90 7.94 -5.48 -0.03
N LYS A 91 8.07 -4.14 0.00
CA LYS A 91 7.65 -3.25 1.07
C LYS A 91 7.15 -1.94 0.46
N LEU A 92 6.17 -1.34 1.10
CA LEU A 92 5.76 0.04 0.86
C LEU A 92 6.80 1.01 1.41
N ASN A 93 6.81 2.21 0.86
CA ASN A 93 7.65 3.31 1.29
C ASN A 93 6.88 4.26 2.21
N PHE A 94 7.61 4.88 3.13
CA PHE A 94 7.07 5.89 4.03
C PHE A 94 7.43 7.27 3.49
N TYR A 95 6.43 8.07 3.15
CA TYR A 95 6.59 9.41 2.60
C TYR A 95 6.09 10.47 3.57
N ARG A 96 6.81 11.60 3.63
CA ARG A 96 6.33 12.83 4.26
C ARG A 96 6.04 13.86 3.19
N ILE A 97 4.83 14.40 3.19
CA ILE A 97 4.38 15.45 2.30
C ILE A 97 4.28 16.74 3.10
N GLU A 98 5.01 17.76 2.68
CA GLU A 98 5.06 19.08 3.31
C GLU A 98 4.42 20.11 2.38
N GLU A 99 3.30 20.70 2.80
CA GLU A 99 2.68 21.83 2.11
C GLU A 99 3.52 23.11 2.32
N VAL A 100 3.57 23.98 1.32
CA VAL A 100 4.26 25.28 1.43
C VAL A 100 3.70 26.15 2.58
N HIS A 101 2.44 25.93 2.99
CA HIS A 101 1.81 26.64 4.09
C HIS A 101 1.97 25.97 5.46
N GLY A 102 2.77 24.90 5.56
CA GLY A 102 3.26 24.35 6.83
C GLY A 102 2.52 23.13 7.37
N ASP A 103 1.52 22.62 6.65
CA ASP A 103 0.90 21.34 7.00
C ASP A 103 1.77 20.16 6.56
N GLU A 104 1.93 19.18 7.45
CA GLU A 104 2.64 17.93 7.17
C GLU A 104 1.69 16.74 7.16
N TYR A 105 1.84 15.88 6.16
CA TYR A 105 1.09 14.65 5.98
C TYR A 105 2.04 13.47 5.80
N PHE A 106 1.62 12.30 6.26
CA PHE A 106 2.41 11.09 6.17
C PHE A 106 1.64 10.04 5.38
N VAL A 107 2.28 9.44 4.39
CA VAL A 107 1.66 8.50 3.45
C VAL A 107 2.49 7.23 3.36
N VAL A 108 1.81 6.09 3.37
CA VAL A 108 2.41 4.79 3.01
C VAL A 108 2.00 4.48 1.58
N ALA A 109 2.96 4.30 0.68
CA ALA A 109 2.71 4.09 -0.74
C ALA A 109 3.86 3.31 -1.41
N PRO A 110 3.61 2.60 -2.53
CA PRO A 110 4.67 1.91 -3.27
C PRO A 110 5.65 2.89 -3.91
N SER A 111 5.21 4.11 -4.22
CA SER A 111 5.99 5.12 -4.93
C SER A 111 5.51 6.55 -4.61
N GLY A 112 6.33 7.55 -4.93
CA GLY A 112 6.06 8.95 -4.61
C GLY A 112 4.90 9.56 -5.42
N ASP A 113 4.69 9.12 -6.66
CA ASP A 113 3.53 9.48 -7.49
C ASP A 113 2.22 8.94 -6.90
N VAL A 114 2.22 7.70 -6.39
CA VAL A 114 1.06 7.18 -5.65
C VAL A 114 0.85 7.96 -4.35
N ALA A 115 1.92 8.29 -3.63
CA ALA A 115 1.81 9.10 -2.41
C ALA A 115 1.17 10.47 -2.70
N ALA A 116 1.54 11.10 -3.82
CA ALA A 116 0.95 12.34 -4.28
C ALA A 116 -0.54 12.17 -4.61
N ALA A 117 -0.91 11.11 -5.34
CA ALA A 117 -2.31 10.84 -5.70
C ALA A 117 -3.20 10.64 -4.46
N VAL A 118 -2.75 9.84 -3.50
CA VAL A 118 -3.43 9.62 -2.20
C VAL A 118 -3.63 10.94 -1.45
N TYR A 119 -2.61 11.78 -1.41
CA TYR A 119 -2.70 13.08 -0.75
C TYR A 119 -3.64 14.04 -1.48
N CYS A 120 -3.56 14.13 -2.81
CA CYS A 120 -4.43 14.98 -3.63
C CYS A 120 -5.90 14.65 -3.44
N GLU A 121 -6.23 13.35 -3.41
CA GLU A 121 -7.61 12.88 -3.15
C GLU A 121 -8.11 13.36 -1.78
N ARG A 122 -7.24 13.38 -0.76
CA ARG A 122 -7.62 13.88 0.57
C ARG A 122 -7.79 15.40 0.62
N CYS A 123 -6.94 16.14 -0.09
CA CYS A 123 -6.94 17.61 -0.01
C CYS A 123 -8.18 18.24 -0.65
N GLY A 124 -8.90 17.49 -1.50
CA GLY A 124 -10.17 17.95 -2.07
C GLY A 124 -10.03 19.29 -2.78
N LEU A 125 -9.05 19.40 -3.68
CA LEU A 125 -8.79 20.64 -4.42
C LEU A 125 -10.04 21.04 -5.19
N THR A 126 -10.49 22.28 -5.02
CA THR A 126 -11.57 22.82 -5.84
C THR A 126 -11.05 23.24 -7.21
N GLU A 127 -11.95 23.33 -8.19
CA GLU A 127 -11.58 23.71 -9.56
C GLU A 127 -10.86 25.06 -9.58
N GLY A 128 -9.63 25.09 -10.11
CA GLY A 128 -8.78 26.28 -10.16
C GLY A 128 -7.85 26.48 -8.96
N GLU A 129 -7.92 25.64 -7.93
CA GLU A 129 -6.95 25.64 -6.83
C GLU A 129 -5.69 24.85 -7.19
N ALA A 130 -4.53 25.43 -6.90
CA ALA A 130 -3.24 24.76 -6.96
C ALA A 130 -2.61 24.76 -5.57
N ARG A 131 -2.22 23.58 -5.09
CA ARG A 131 -1.40 23.44 -3.89
C ARG A 131 -0.01 22.95 -4.27
N LEU A 132 1.00 23.64 -3.77
CA LEU A 132 2.39 23.24 -3.89
C LEU A 132 2.80 22.49 -2.63
N PHE A 133 3.38 21.31 -2.83
CA PHE A 133 3.90 20.48 -1.75
C PHE A 133 5.20 19.82 -2.20
N ARG A 134 5.97 19.34 -1.22
CA ARG A 134 7.18 18.54 -1.45
C ARG A 134 7.00 17.15 -0.87
N ILE A 135 7.56 16.15 -1.55
CA ILE A 135 7.57 14.76 -1.10
C ILE A 135 8.98 14.43 -0.64
N HIS A 136 9.09 13.95 0.59
CA HIS A 136 10.33 13.57 1.25
C HIS A 136 10.28 12.10 1.65
N ASP A 137 11.45 11.51 1.88
CA ASP A 137 11.54 10.27 2.67
C ASP A 137 11.01 10.57 4.07
N GLY A 138 9.94 9.88 4.46
CA GLY A 138 9.32 10.06 5.77
C GLY A 138 10.18 9.53 6.91
N MET A 139 11.16 8.68 6.63
CA MET A 139 12.09 8.16 7.64
C MET A 139 13.07 9.22 8.10
N ASP A 140 13.32 10.23 7.28
CA ASP A 140 14.29 11.28 7.57
C ASP A 140 13.88 12.10 8.80
N GLY A 141 14.82 12.28 9.73
CA GLY A 141 14.60 13.02 10.99
C GLY A 141 13.74 12.30 12.05
N LEU A 142 13.25 11.07 11.81
CA LEU A 142 12.53 10.32 12.83
C LEU A 142 13.45 9.76 13.93
N LYS A 143 13.08 10.00 15.19
CA LYS A 143 13.71 9.34 16.34
C LYS A 143 13.31 7.86 16.40
N THR A 144 14.16 7.00 16.97
CA THR A 144 13.91 5.54 17.09
C THR A 144 12.56 5.18 17.69
N GLU A 145 12.08 5.94 18.67
CA GLU A 145 10.76 5.75 19.31
C GLU A 145 9.59 5.93 18.33
N ALA A 146 9.78 6.76 17.29
CA ALA A 146 8.81 6.98 16.24
C ALA A 146 8.79 5.83 15.22
N LEU A 147 9.69 4.85 15.28
CA LEU A 147 9.68 3.71 14.37
C LEU A 147 8.71 2.61 14.81
N ARG A 148 8.15 2.68 16.02
CA ARG A 148 7.23 1.64 16.53
C ARG A 148 5.99 1.52 15.62
N GLY A 149 5.72 0.29 15.18
CA GLY A 149 4.58 -0.05 14.31
C GLY A 149 4.81 0.19 12.81
N LEU A 150 5.79 1.03 12.46
CA LEU A 150 6.06 1.37 11.05
C LEU A 150 6.51 0.16 10.22
N PRO A 151 7.42 -0.72 10.68
CA PRO A 151 7.83 -1.90 9.90
C PRO A 151 6.68 -2.85 9.54
N ALA A 152 5.62 -2.92 10.35
CA ALA A 152 4.46 -3.76 10.05
C ALA A 152 3.56 -3.10 8.99
N LEU A 153 3.42 -1.78 9.02
CA LEU A 153 2.69 -1.02 7.99
C LEU A 153 3.40 -1.05 6.64
N LEU A 154 4.73 -1.02 6.64
CA LEU A 154 5.51 -1.01 5.39
C LEU A 154 5.64 -2.40 4.75
N GLU A 155 5.34 -3.48 5.46
CA GLU A 155 5.51 -4.85 4.94
C GLU A 155 4.40 -5.24 3.95
N PHE A 156 3.14 -5.28 4.40
CA PHE A 156 1.96 -5.56 3.58
C PHE A 156 0.79 -4.63 3.92
N GLY A 157 1.09 -3.46 4.50
CA GLY A 157 0.05 -2.56 4.94
C GLY A 157 -0.76 -2.01 3.77
N PRO A 158 -1.91 -1.38 4.06
CA PRO A 158 -2.67 -0.67 3.04
C PRO A 158 -1.93 0.60 2.60
N VAL A 159 -2.14 0.98 1.34
CA VAL A 159 -1.72 2.28 0.82
C VAL A 159 -2.68 3.34 1.35
N GLY A 160 -2.14 4.47 1.82
CA GLY A 160 -2.98 5.55 2.33
C GLY A 160 -2.26 6.49 3.29
N LEU A 161 -3.02 7.47 3.79
CA LEU A 161 -2.56 8.38 4.83
C LEU A 161 -2.42 7.65 6.17
N ILE A 162 -1.37 7.99 6.90
CA ILE A 162 -1.15 7.50 8.25
C ILE A 162 -0.96 8.66 9.22
N GLU A 163 -1.24 8.42 10.48
CA GLU A 163 -0.98 9.36 11.56
C GLU A 163 -0.35 8.67 12.76
N ARG A 164 0.43 9.45 13.52
CA ARG A 164 1.07 8.95 14.74
C ARG A 164 0.14 9.13 15.92
N ARG A 165 -0.26 8.03 16.54
CA ARG A 165 -1.03 7.98 17.79
C ARG A 165 -0.16 7.51 18.96
N LYS A 166 -0.71 7.50 20.17
CA LYS A 166 0.00 7.01 21.38
C LYS A 166 0.54 5.58 21.23
N GLY A 167 -0.10 4.75 20.40
CA GLY A 167 0.31 3.36 20.12
C GLY A 167 1.36 3.19 19.02
N GLY A 168 1.73 4.27 18.31
CA GLY A 168 2.56 4.21 17.10
C GLY A 168 1.79 4.72 15.88
N TRP A 169 2.27 4.36 14.69
CA TRP A 169 1.63 4.72 13.42
C TRP A 169 0.39 3.87 13.16
N SER A 170 -0.64 4.48 12.58
CA SER A 170 -1.86 3.81 12.15
C SER A 170 -2.46 4.50 10.93
N MET A 171 -3.26 3.77 10.16
CA MET A 171 -4.05 4.35 9.06
C MET A 171 -4.95 5.46 9.58
N LYS A 172 -4.98 6.56 8.83
CA LYS A 172 -5.90 7.67 9.05
C LYS A 172 -7.22 7.29 8.38
N GLY A 173 -8.26 7.14 9.20
CA GLY A 173 -9.63 6.94 8.72
C GLY A 173 -10.32 8.25 8.34
#